data_AF-A0AAU0ZJV8-F1
#
_entry.id   AF-A0AAU0ZJV8-F1
#
_cell.length_a   1.000
_cell.length_b   1.000
_cell.length_c   1.000
_cell.angle_alpha   90.00
_cell.angle_beta   90.00
_cell.angle_gamma   90.00
#
_symmetry.space_group_name_H-M   'P 1'
#
loop_
_entity.id
_entity.type
_entity.pdbx_description
1 polymer ?
#
loop_
_entity_poly.entity_id
_entity_poly.type
_entity_poly.pdbx_seq_one_letter_code
_entity_poly.pdbx_strand_id
1 'polypeptide(L)'
;MSGAEGGPGGGLVVPMAWLYAEYIADELLRTGDLMPPTSFEFKAGRDALALTIFLSDAGDELSGIRVVSQLENWLSLTAYDQPWQSWVRDRFTERLDQDAFARRPSPDLLLAEAAWRWLEETELLAPDLDAVPVPDEEDGPQVWTPAWQLGLPLGHLAISLF
;
A
#
# COMPACT_ATOMS: atom_id res chain seq x y z
N MET A 1 -36.28 -33.90 -26.37
CA MET A 1 -35.02 -33.47 -27.00
C MET A 1 -34.83 -32.00 -26.69
N SER A 2 -33.60 -31.66 -26.27
CA SER A 2 -33.00 -30.32 -26.14
C SER A 2 -33.59 -29.41 -25.06
N GLY A 3 -32.80 -28.77 -24.19
CA GLY A 3 -31.35 -28.69 -24.06
C GLY A 3 -31.06 -27.69 -22.95
N ALA A 4 -30.09 -27.98 -22.09
CA ALA A 4 -29.71 -27.16 -20.95
C ALA A 4 -29.11 -25.82 -21.39
N GLU A 5 -29.64 -24.70 -20.88
CA GLU A 5 -28.91 -23.44 -20.83
C GLU A 5 -28.22 -23.34 -19.46
N GLY A 6 -26.99 -23.85 -19.40
CA GLY A 6 -26.04 -23.47 -18.37
C GLY A 6 -25.49 -22.09 -18.73
N GLY A 7 -25.95 -21.05 -18.03
CA GLY A 7 -25.43 -19.70 -18.17
C GLY A 7 -23.93 -19.63 -17.81
N PRO A 8 -23.14 -18.80 -18.51
CA PRO A 8 -21.69 -18.74 -18.34
C PRO A 8 -21.35 -18.28 -16.92
N GLY A 9 -20.49 -19.05 -16.25
CA GLY A 9 -20.09 -18.82 -14.87
C GLY A 9 -19.53 -17.42 -14.65
N GLY A 10 -20.32 -16.58 -13.99
CA GLY A 10 -19.87 -15.34 -13.36
C GLY A 10 -19.01 -15.65 -12.13
N GLY A 11 -17.81 -16.20 -12.36
CA GLY A 11 -16.83 -16.38 -11.30
C GLY A 11 -16.41 -15.01 -10.78
N LEU A 12 -16.62 -14.78 -9.48
CA LEU A 12 -16.08 -13.61 -8.77
C LEU A 12 -14.58 -13.55 -9.04
N VAL A 13 -14.13 -12.49 -9.70
CA VAL A 13 -12.70 -12.27 -9.95
C VAL A 13 -12.06 -11.91 -8.61
N VAL A 14 -11.18 -12.79 -8.11
CA VAL A 14 -10.43 -12.54 -6.87
C VAL A 14 -9.32 -11.53 -7.17
N PRO A 15 -9.20 -10.43 -6.40
CA PRO A 15 -8.19 -9.39 -6.60
C PRO A 15 -6.81 -9.87 -6.12
N MET A 16 -6.21 -10.80 -6.86
CA MET A 16 -4.98 -11.47 -6.43
C MET A 16 -3.79 -10.51 -6.35
N ALA A 17 -3.66 -9.55 -7.27
CA ALA A 17 -2.49 -8.65 -7.31
C ALA A 17 -2.45 -7.71 -6.10
N TRP A 18 -3.60 -7.15 -5.72
CA TRP A 18 -3.72 -6.33 -4.52
C TRP A 18 -3.48 -7.16 -3.25
N LEU A 19 -4.10 -8.33 -3.14
CA LEU A 19 -3.93 -9.20 -1.97
C LEU A 19 -2.48 -9.67 -1.79
N TYR A 20 -1.75 -9.91 -2.89
CA TYR A 20 -0.32 -10.21 -2.82
C TYR A 20 0.50 -9.00 -2.38
N ALA A 21 0.19 -7.80 -2.86
CA ALA A 21 0.87 -6.58 -2.43
C ALA A 21 0.65 -6.29 -0.94
N GLU A 22 -0.59 -6.44 -0.45
CA GLU A 22 -0.91 -6.33 0.98
C GLU A 22 -0.15 -7.36 1.82
N TYR A 23 -0.11 -8.61 1.37
CA TYR A 23 0.61 -9.68 2.07
C TYR A 23 2.12 -9.37 2.17
N ILE A 24 2.75 -8.96 1.07
CA ILE A 24 4.19 -8.62 1.09
C ILE A 24 4.44 -7.42 2.01
N ALA A 25 3.61 -6.39 1.95
CA ALA A 25 3.73 -5.21 2.80
C ALA A 25 3.59 -5.54 4.30
N ASP A 26 2.60 -6.37 4.62
CA ASP A 26 2.31 -6.84 5.98
C ASP A 26 3.46 -7.70 6.54
N GLU A 27 4.04 -8.60 5.74
CA GLU A 27 5.20 -9.40 6.14
C GLU A 27 6.47 -8.55 6.34
N LEU A 28 6.72 -7.56 5.47
CA LEU A 28 7.85 -6.63 5.62
C LEU A 28 7.75 -5.84 6.92
N LEU A 29 6.57 -5.28 7.22
CA LEU A 29 6.35 -4.51 8.45
C LEU A 29 6.43 -5.36 9.72
N ARG A 30 5.88 -6.58 9.70
CA ARG A 30 6.00 -7.50 10.83
C ARG A 30 7.44 -7.92 11.09
N THR A 31 8.22 -8.12 10.03
CA THR A 31 9.64 -8.47 10.16
C THR A 31 10.43 -7.34 10.84
N GLY A 32 10.10 -6.08 10.53
CA GLY A 32 10.72 -4.92 11.15
C GLY A 32 10.28 -4.62 12.59
N ASP A 33 9.20 -5.25 13.08
CA ASP A 33 8.58 -5.03 14.42
C ASP A 33 8.44 -3.53 14.78
N LEU A 34 8.13 -2.69 13.78
CA LEU A 34 8.17 -1.24 13.91
C LEU A 34 6.99 -0.69 14.73
N MET A 35 5.81 -1.31 14.62
CA MET A 35 4.57 -0.88 15.25
C MET A 35 3.66 -2.08 15.54
N PRO A 36 2.77 -2.00 16.55
CA PRO A 36 1.78 -3.05 16.80
C PRO A 36 0.86 -3.28 15.57
N PRO A 37 0.58 -4.53 15.15
CA PRO A 37 -0.23 -4.81 13.96
C PRO A 37 -1.68 -4.27 13.99
N THR A 38 -2.17 -3.90 15.16
CA THR A 38 -3.51 -3.32 15.36
C THR A 38 -3.53 -1.80 15.32
N SER A 39 -2.38 -1.14 15.15
CA SER A 39 -2.26 0.31 15.20
C SER A 39 -2.61 0.96 13.85
N PHE A 40 -2.99 2.24 13.88
CA PHE A 40 -3.26 2.98 12.64
C PHE A 40 -1.98 3.29 11.86
N GLU A 41 -0.85 3.45 12.54
CA GLU A 41 0.47 3.63 11.96
C GLU A 41 0.90 2.38 11.19
N PHE A 42 0.66 1.19 11.75
CA PHE A 42 0.90 -0.07 11.05
C PHE A 42 0.06 -0.15 9.77
N LYS A 43 -1.24 0.18 9.84
CA LYS A 43 -2.11 0.25 8.66
C LYS A 43 -1.59 1.27 7.64
N ALA A 44 -1.15 2.45 8.09
CA ALA A 44 -0.60 3.47 7.22
C ALA A 44 0.66 3.01 6.49
N GLY A 45 1.61 2.40 7.21
CA GLY A 45 2.80 1.80 6.61
C GLY A 45 2.44 0.70 5.62
N ARG A 46 1.52 -0.19 6.00
CA ARG A 46 1.12 -1.33 5.17
C ARG A 46 0.45 -0.88 3.89
N ASP A 47 -0.51 0.03 3.98
CA ASP A 47 -1.27 0.50 2.82
C ASP A 47 -0.36 1.33 1.88
N ALA A 48 0.55 2.15 2.41
CA ALA A 48 1.52 2.91 1.60
C ALA A 48 2.49 1.98 0.87
N LEU A 49 2.99 0.95 1.55
CA LEU A 49 3.90 -0.04 0.96
C LEU A 49 3.17 -0.93 -0.05
N ALA A 50 1.96 -1.39 0.25
CA ALA A 50 1.13 -2.18 -0.66
C ALA A 50 0.83 -1.40 -1.96
N LEU A 51 0.47 -0.11 -1.87
CA LEU A 51 0.31 0.76 -3.05
C LEU A 51 1.59 0.86 -3.86
N THR A 52 2.73 1.05 -3.19
CA THR A 52 4.04 1.13 -3.84
C THR A 52 4.34 -0.15 -4.62
N ILE A 53 4.13 -1.32 -4.01
CA ILE A 53 4.34 -2.63 -4.65
C ILE A 53 3.40 -2.80 -5.83
N PHE A 54 2.10 -2.60 -5.61
CA PHE A 54 1.05 -2.83 -6.60
C PHE A 54 1.16 -1.90 -7.84
N LEU A 55 1.48 -0.62 -7.62
CA LEU A 55 1.60 0.37 -8.69
C LEU A 55 2.96 0.30 -9.40
N SER A 56 3.99 -0.26 -8.75
CA SER A 56 5.28 -0.53 -9.38
C SER A 56 5.23 -1.69 -10.38
N ASP A 57 4.39 -2.69 -10.14
CA ASP A 57 4.27 -3.85 -11.04
C ASP A 57 3.32 -3.54 -12.21
N ALA A 58 3.86 -2.93 -13.27
CA ALA A 58 3.12 -2.44 -14.43
C ALA A 58 2.67 -3.54 -15.43
N GLY A 59 2.63 -4.81 -15.04
CA GLY A 59 2.12 -5.86 -15.92
C GLY A 59 2.19 -7.25 -15.31
N ASP A 60 1.09 -7.68 -14.68
CA ASP A 60 0.64 -9.07 -14.43
C ASP A 60 1.70 -10.15 -14.07
N GLU A 61 2.87 -9.77 -13.54
CA GLU A 61 4.01 -10.66 -13.34
C GLU A 61 4.65 -10.48 -11.96
N LEU A 62 3.83 -10.46 -10.90
CA LEU A 62 4.28 -10.77 -9.54
C LEU A 62 4.62 -12.27 -9.40
N SER A 63 5.54 -12.78 -10.22
CA SER A 63 6.23 -14.03 -9.93
C SER A 63 7.22 -13.77 -8.80
N GLY A 64 7.03 -14.41 -7.64
CA GLY A 64 7.72 -14.15 -6.36
C GLY A 64 9.26 -14.18 -6.36
N ILE A 65 9.91 -14.52 -7.47
CA ILE A 65 11.36 -14.44 -7.67
C ILE A 65 11.84 -12.99 -7.87
N ARG A 66 10.95 -12.03 -8.20
CA ARG A 66 11.31 -10.62 -8.46
C ARG A 66 11.31 -9.69 -7.24
N VAL A 67 10.77 -10.11 -6.10
CA VAL A 67 10.61 -9.24 -4.90
C VAL A 67 11.96 -8.63 -4.49
N VAL A 68 13.01 -9.44 -4.37
CA VAL A 68 14.35 -8.96 -3.97
C VAL A 68 14.92 -7.94 -4.95
N SER A 69 14.73 -8.15 -6.26
CA SER A 69 15.19 -7.21 -7.28
C SER A 69 14.37 -5.91 -7.34
N GLN A 70 13.19 -5.87 -6.72
CA GLN A 70 12.32 -4.70 -6.68
C GLN A 70 12.49 -3.89 -5.38
N LEU A 71 13.15 -4.43 -4.34
CA LEU A 71 13.35 -3.74 -3.06
C LEU A 71 14.06 -2.39 -3.25
N GLU A 72 15.11 -2.32 -4.08
CA GLU A 72 15.81 -1.07 -4.37
C GLU A 72 14.90 -0.01 -5.02
N ASN A 73 13.99 -0.44 -5.90
CA ASN A 73 13.01 0.44 -6.52
C ASN A 73 11.98 0.95 -5.48
N TRP A 74 11.49 0.08 -4.60
CA TRP A 74 10.55 0.48 -3.55
C TRP A 74 11.21 1.38 -2.50
N LEU A 75 12.47 1.14 -2.15
CA LEU A 75 13.27 2.02 -1.28
C LEU A 75 13.38 3.42 -1.88
N SER A 76 13.69 3.49 -3.17
CA SER A 76 13.76 4.77 -3.89
C SER A 76 12.42 5.50 -3.81
N LEU A 77 11.31 4.85 -4.15
CA LEU A 77 9.97 5.46 -4.17
C LEU A 77 9.47 5.91 -2.79
N THR A 78 9.91 5.25 -1.71
CA THR A 78 9.49 5.55 -0.33
C THR A 78 10.43 6.52 0.40
N ALA A 79 11.49 7.00 -0.27
CA ALA A 79 12.40 7.97 0.32
C ALA A 79 11.72 9.33 0.55
N TYR A 80 12.14 10.03 1.62
CA TYR A 80 11.51 11.25 2.13
C TYR A 80 11.42 12.41 1.10
N ASP A 81 12.34 12.46 0.14
CA ASP A 81 12.42 13.52 -0.86
C ASP A 81 11.64 13.23 -2.16
N GLN A 82 10.99 12.07 -2.25
CA GLN A 82 10.24 11.69 -3.44
C GLN A 82 8.81 12.24 -3.43
N PRO A 83 8.29 12.70 -4.58
CA PRO A 83 6.90 13.12 -4.72
C PRO A 83 5.95 11.91 -4.82
N TRP A 84 5.98 11.02 -3.82
CA TRP A 84 5.30 9.73 -3.84
C TRP A 84 3.80 9.87 -4.12
N GLN A 85 3.12 10.84 -3.50
CA GLN A 85 1.70 11.09 -3.73
C GLN A 85 1.40 11.41 -5.21
N SER A 86 2.22 12.23 -5.87
CA SER A 86 2.05 12.54 -7.29
C SER A 86 2.27 11.30 -8.14
N TRP A 87 3.30 10.52 -7.82
CA TRP A 87 3.57 9.25 -8.49
C TRP A 87 2.40 8.27 -8.35
N VAL A 88 1.80 8.13 -7.16
CA VAL A 88 0.61 7.29 -6.94
C VAL A 88 -0.54 7.73 -7.83
N ARG A 89 -0.85 9.03 -7.88
CA ARG A 89 -1.93 9.58 -8.70
C ARG A 89 -1.70 9.35 -10.20
N ASP A 90 -0.47 9.56 -10.67
CA ASP A 90 -0.09 9.31 -12.06
C ASP A 90 -0.28 7.83 -12.41
N ARG A 91 0.18 6.92 -11.55
CA ARG A 91 0.02 5.47 -11.75
C ARG A 91 -1.43 5.01 -11.72
N PHE A 92 -2.26 5.55 -10.82
CA PHE A 92 -3.70 5.26 -10.83
C PHE A 92 -4.34 5.70 -12.14
N THR A 93 -4.01 6.89 -12.63
CA THR A 93 -4.53 7.42 -13.90
C THR A 93 -4.18 6.47 -15.06
N GLU A 94 -2.91 6.07 -15.16
CA GLU A 94 -2.46 5.11 -16.18
C GLU A 94 -3.23 3.77 -16.13
N ARG A 95 -3.46 3.23 -14.92
CA ARG A 95 -4.16 1.94 -14.74
C ARG A 95 -5.65 2.05 -15.05
N LEU A 96 -6.29 3.15 -14.64
CA LEU A 96 -7.71 3.41 -14.95
C LEU A 96 -7.94 3.55 -16.46
N ASP A 97 -7.01 4.20 -17.18
CA ASP A 97 -7.06 4.30 -18.63
C ASP A 97 -6.91 2.93 -19.31
N GLN A 98 -6.03 2.07 -18.80
CA GLN A 98 -5.86 0.70 -19.28
C GLN A 98 -7.12 -0.15 -19.07
N ASP A 99 -7.74 -0.08 -17.89
CA ASP A 99 -8.99 -0.77 -17.58
C ASP A 99 -10.16 -0.28 -18.44
N ALA A 100 -10.24 1.03 -18.67
CA ALA A 100 -11.24 1.63 -19.55
C ALA A 100 -11.07 1.15 -21.00
N PHE A 101 -9.82 1.07 -21.48
CA PHE A 101 -9.51 0.51 -22.79
C PHE A 101 -9.87 -0.98 -22.88
N ALA A 102 -9.57 -1.77 -21.84
CA ALA A 102 -9.89 -3.19 -21.76
C ALA A 102 -11.39 -3.47 -21.48
N ARG A 103 -12.17 -2.45 -21.12
CA ARG A 103 -13.59 -2.53 -20.71
C ARG A 103 -13.83 -3.54 -19.60
N ARG A 104 -12.88 -3.67 -18.68
CA ARG A 104 -12.95 -4.61 -17.57
C ARG A 104 -12.49 -3.89 -16.31
N PRO A 105 -13.40 -3.55 -15.39
CA PRO A 105 -13.01 -3.00 -14.10
C PRO A 105 -12.16 -4.02 -13.33
N SER A 106 -10.99 -3.61 -12.88
CA SER A 106 -10.11 -4.42 -12.05
C SER A 106 -10.56 -4.37 -10.60
N PRO A 107 -10.90 -5.51 -9.97
CA PRO A 107 -11.21 -5.55 -8.55
C PRO A 107 -9.99 -5.17 -7.69
N ASP A 108 -8.77 -5.39 -8.21
CA ASP A 108 -7.53 -4.97 -7.55
C ASP A 108 -7.43 -3.43 -7.46
N LEU A 109 -7.79 -2.71 -8.52
CA LEU A 109 -7.76 -1.24 -8.52
C LEU A 109 -8.78 -0.64 -7.55
N LEU A 110 -9.95 -1.27 -7.39
CA LEU A 110 -10.96 -0.79 -6.43
C LEU A 110 -10.44 -0.87 -4.98
N LEU A 111 -9.73 -1.94 -4.62
CA LEU A 111 -9.14 -2.08 -3.30
C LEU A 111 -7.97 -1.12 -3.09
N ALA A 112 -7.11 -0.98 -4.11
CA ALA A 112 -6.01 -0.02 -4.08
C ALA A 112 -6.53 1.42 -3.94
N GLU A 113 -7.58 1.80 -4.66
CA GLU A 113 -8.19 3.13 -4.57
C GLU A 113 -8.77 3.40 -3.17
N ALA A 114 -9.41 2.40 -2.56
CA ALA A 114 -9.91 2.51 -1.20
C ALA A 114 -8.77 2.73 -0.18
N ALA A 115 -7.63 2.04 -0.34
CA ALA A 115 -6.45 2.24 0.49
C ALA A 115 -5.84 3.64 0.28
N TRP A 116 -5.71 4.07 -0.98
CA TRP A 116 -5.23 5.42 -1.32
C TRP A 116 -6.10 6.51 -0.69
N ARG A 117 -7.42 6.38 -0.86
CA ARG A 117 -8.38 7.32 -0.29
C ARG A 117 -8.27 7.39 1.23
N TRP A 118 -8.15 6.24 1.90
CA TRP A 118 -7.97 6.24 3.35
C TRP A 118 -6.69 6.97 3.77
N LEU A 119 -5.58 6.75 3.06
CA LEU A 119 -4.31 7.40 3.35
C LEU A 119 -4.37 8.93 3.14
N GLU A 120 -5.07 9.37 2.09
CA GLU A 120 -5.22 10.78 1.73
C GLU A 120 -6.19 11.54 2.66
N GLU A 121 -7.29 10.91 3.05
CA GLU A 121 -8.36 11.53 3.84
C GLU A 121 -8.17 11.40 5.36
N THR A 122 -7.29 10.50 5.82
CA THR A 122 -7.07 10.28 7.26
C THR A 122 -5.84 11.03 7.76
N GLU A 123 -6.02 11.81 8.82
CA GLU A 123 -4.91 12.36 9.60
C GLU A 123 -4.73 11.50 10.86
N LEU A 124 -3.48 11.21 11.19
CA LEU A 124 -3.09 10.52 12.41
C LEU A 124 -2.32 11.49 13.29
N LEU A 125 -2.49 11.34 14.60
CA LEU A 125 -1.63 12.01 15.55
C LEU A 125 -0.25 11.39 15.39
N ALA A 126 0.75 12.15 14.93
CA ALA A 126 2.11 11.64 14.88
C ALA A 126 2.53 11.30 16.32
N PRO A 127 2.74 10.01 16.67
CA PRO A 127 3.43 9.73 17.91
C PRO A 127 4.84 10.29 17.78
N ASP A 128 5.38 10.83 18.86
CA ASP A 128 6.78 11.24 18.89
C ASP A 128 7.64 9.99 18.58
N LEU A 129 8.17 9.90 17.35
CA LEU A 129 8.96 8.75 16.88
C LEU A 129 10.34 8.72 17.58
N ASP A 130 10.64 9.72 18.41
CA ASP A 130 11.80 9.81 19.29
C ASP A 130 11.52 9.25 20.71
N ALA A 131 10.71 8.19 20.84
CA ALA A 131 10.33 7.60 22.12
C ALA A 131 11.49 6.88 22.86
N VAL A 132 12.49 7.65 23.28
CA VAL A 132 13.21 7.39 24.53
C VAL A 132 12.25 7.77 25.65
N PRO A 133 12.00 6.92 26.66
CA PRO A 133 11.13 7.28 27.78
C PRO A 133 11.84 8.33 28.63
N VAL A 134 11.60 9.61 28.35
CA VAL A 134 11.90 10.71 29.26
C VAL A 134 10.71 10.88 30.22
N PRO A 135 10.95 10.90 31.54
CA PRO A 135 9.88 11.13 32.48
C PRO A 135 9.53 12.61 32.48
N ASP A 136 8.25 12.89 32.20
CA ASP A 136 7.56 14.14 32.56
C ASP A 136 7.95 15.38 31.72
N GLU A 137 7.56 15.43 30.45
CA GLU A 137 7.31 16.70 29.75
C GLU A 137 5.90 16.72 29.17
N GLU A 138 5.20 17.81 29.45
CA GLU A 138 3.85 18.12 29.00
C GLU A 138 3.67 17.85 27.50
N ASP A 139 2.58 17.13 27.19
CA ASP A 139 1.94 16.95 25.88
C ASP A 139 2.39 18.02 24.86
N GLY A 140 3.44 17.70 24.09
CA GLY A 140 3.95 18.55 23.02
C GLY A 140 2.85 18.87 21.99
N PRO A 141 3.03 19.88 21.12
CA PRO A 141 2.00 20.25 20.16
C PRO A 141 1.61 19.03 19.31
N GLN A 142 0.37 18.55 19.48
CA GLN A 142 -0.20 17.43 18.75
C GLN A 142 -0.20 17.72 17.25
N VAL A 143 0.76 17.15 16.52
CA VAL A 143 0.88 17.34 15.07
C VAL A 143 0.03 16.29 14.37
N TRP A 144 -1.11 16.73 13.86
CA TRP A 144 -1.93 15.94 12.94
C TRP A 144 -1.22 15.87 11.59
N THR A 145 -0.94 14.65 11.15
CA THR A 145 -0.18 14.38 9.93
C THR A 145 -1.00 13.44 9.05
N PRO A 146 -1.09 13.69 7.73
CA PRO A 146 -1.74 12.76 6.81
C PRO A 146 -1.15 11.34 6.94
N ALA A 147 -2.01 10.32 6.93
CA ALA A 147 -1.59 8.94 7.17
C ALA A 147 -0.50 8.48 6.20
N TRP A 148 -0.53 8.90 4.93
CA TRP A 148 0.54 8.59 3.97
C TRP A 148 1.90 9.16 4.38
N GLN A 149 1.94 10.34 5.00
CA GLN A 149 3.20 11.00 5.38
C GLN A 149 3.87 10.29 6.56
N LEU A 150 3.11 9.61 7.41
CA LEU A 150 3.64 8.68 8.42
C LEU A 150 3.89 7.28 7.87
N GLY A 151 3.03 6.80 6.97
CA GLY A 151 3.14 5.46 6.38
C GLY A 151 4.39 5.30 5.50
N LEU A 152 4.80 6.34 4.78
CA LEU A 152 5.98 6.28 3.91
C LEU A 152 7.29 5.97 4.64
N PRO A 153 7.70 6.71 5.69
CA PRO A 153 8.92 6.39 6.41
C PRO A 153 8.84 5.01 7.08
N LEU A 154 7.66 4.59 7.56
CA LEU A 154 7.48 3.24 8.11
C LEU A 154 7.68 2.15 7.05
N GLY A 155 7.12 2.33 5.85
CA GLY A 155 7.33 1.43 4.71
C GLY A 155 8.80 1.39 4.29
N HIS A 156 9.47 2.55 4.23
CA HIS A 156 10.90 2.65 3.92
C HIS A 156 11.78 1.91 4.92
N LEU A 157 11.52 2.10 6.22
CA LEU A 157 12.22 1.39 7.29
C LEU A 157 11.97 -0.11 7.24
N ALA A 158 10.74 -0.54 6.98
CA ALA A 158 10.40 -1.96 6.87
C ALA A 158 11.19 -2.65 5.74
N ILE A 159 11.34 -2.00 4.58
CA ILE A 159 12.18 -2.53 3.50
C ILE A 159 13.66 -2.54 3.88
N SER A 160 14.13 -1.51 4.60
CA SER A 160 15.55 -1.39 5.00
C SER A 160 15.99 -2.42 6.05
N LEU A 161 15.05 -2.95 6.82
CA LEU A 161 15.29 -3.93 7.89
C LEU A 161 15.15 -5.40 7.42
N PHE A 162 14.62 -5.62 6.22
CA PHE A 162 14.40 -6.95 5.63
C PHE A 162 15.64 -7.46 4.89
#